data_AF-A0A437GZF1-F1
#
_entry.id   AF-A0A437GZF1-F1
#
_cell.length_a   1.000
_cell.length_b   1.000
_cell.length_c   1.000
_cell.angle_alpha   90.00
_cell.angle_beta   90.00
_cell.angle_gamma   90.00
#
_symmetry.space_group_name_H-M   'P 1'
#
loop_
_entity.id
_entity.type
_entity.pdbx_description
1 polymer ?
#
loop_
_entity_poly.entity_id
_entity_poly.type
_entity_poly.pdbx_seq_one_letter_code
_entity_poly.pdbx_strand_id
1 'polypeptide(L)'
;MDNNYVAEVRRFGSSQPFRDAEGTRRNLSHITNLGRGAVKTDGNGNVTEMPLLEGKPCFGRPERFVRGIFDGKPWVDEGGTYRAGGTPCHSCETKTLGTFLACSDLSIERMESSAAIEPAFVEWIEATGDDHGPRCFVGANGKRWDGFLAAIEAHGGWTNINDDQTKVAAIANAEREKNRRRESENVRRKRTRDLRASHGQTITPEYLHALDLERGRRARHLKSLKNVQGAKPQDTLWLRNLPDATCERIADVWRAKELLQRERGISTGKAIAEQLVANGRAHGMALPTLQARVSEDLKRVAKLEGDGIRAPLWGPWRFQT
;
A
#
# COMPACT_ATOMS: atom_id res chain seq x y z
N MET A 1 -20.69 -7.75 -7.30
CA MET A 1 -21.49 -7.59 -6.07
C MET A 1 -22.64 -6.70 -6.45
N ASP A 2 -23.87 -7.18 -6.32
CA ASP A 2 -25.03 -6.32 -6.50
C ASP A 2 -25.07 -5.36 -5.32
N ASN A 3 -24.99 -4.05 -5.61
CA ASN A 3 -25.14 -3.01 -4.59
C ASN A 3 -26.60 -3.00 -4.15
N ASN A 4 -26.94 -3.86 -3.18
CA ASN A 4 -28.21 -3.79 -2.48
C ASN A 4 -28.19 -2.54 -1.59
N TYR A 5 -28.47 -1.38 -2.22
CA TYR A 5 -28.43 -0.06 -1.59
C TYR A 5 -29.22 -0.03 -0.28
N VAL A 6 -30.40 -0.67 -0.29
CA VAL A 6 -31.30 -0.85 0.86
C VAL A 6 -30.57 -1.53 2.02
N ALA A 7 -29.96 -2.70 1.80
CA ALA A 7 -29.17 -3.38 2.83
C ALA A 7 -27.97 -2.55 3.32
N GLU A 8 -27.43 -1.65 2.49
CA GLU A 8 -26.37 -0.73 2.89
C GLU A 8 -26.88 0.48 3.70
N VAL A 9 -28.17 0.88 3.62
CA VAL A 9 -28.74 2.01 4.41
C VAL A 9 -28.50 1.79 5.90
N ARG A 10 -28.96 0.66 6.47
CA ARG A 10 -28.78 0.35 7.90
C ARG A 10 -27.30 0.25 8.29
N ARG A 11 -26.44 -0.32 7.42
CA ARG A 11 -24.99 -0.40 7.68
C ARG A 11 -24.39 0.99 7.83
N PHE A 12 -24.69 1.89 6.91
CA PHE A 12 -24.13 3.23 6.87
C PHE A 12 -24.75 4.21 7.87
N GLY A 13 -26.03 4.00 8.21
CA GLY A 13 -26.73 4.66 9.30
C GLY A 13 -26.35 4.16 10.70
N SER A 14 -25.42 3.21 10.82
CA SER A 14 -24.88 2.71 12.10
C SER A 14 -23.65 3.50 12.58
N SER A 15 -23.22 3.26 13.82
CA SER A 15 -22.03 3.91 14.42
C SER A 15 -20.70 3.40 13.87
N GLN A 16 -20.66 2.24 13.19
CA GLN A 16 -19.40 1.63 12.73
C GLN A 16 -19.48 1.12 11.27
N PRO A 17 -19.81 2.00 10.31
CA PRO A 17 -20.21 1.63 8.94
C PRO A 17 -19.06 1.11 8.05
N PHE A 18 -17.81 1.25 8.51
CA PHE A 18 -16.59 0.84 7.81
C PHE A 18 -15.86 -0.32 8.48
N ARG A 19 -16.53 -1.06 9.37
CA ARG A 19 -16.04 -2.34 9.86
C ARG A 19 -16.62 -3.49 9.03
N ASP A 20 -15.79 -4.51 8.77
CA ASP A 20 -16.28 -5.82 8.33
C ASP A 20 -16.80 -6.65 9.51
N ALA A 21 -17.25 -7.88 9.24
CA ALA A 21 -17.82 -8.77 10.25
C ALA A 21 -16.78 -9.16 11.34
N GLU A 22 -15.50 -9.13 10.96
CA GLU A 22 -14.33 -9.36 11.78
C GLU A 22 -13.92 -8.12 12.61
N GLY A 23 -14.61 -6.99 12.41
CA GLY A 23 -14.37 -5.73 13.13
C GLY A 23 -13.20 -4.91 12.59
N THR A 24 -12.58 -5.28 11.47
CA THR A 24 -11.45 -4.58 10.87
C THR A 24 -11.91 -3.28 10.22
N ARG A 25 -11.21 -2.16 10.47
CA ARG A 25 -11.49 -0.91 9.77
C ARG A 25 -11.04 -1.01 8.31
N ARG A 26 -11.96 -0.82 7.37
CA ARG A 26 -11.65 -0.51 5.98
C ARG A 26 -11.22 0.95 5.88
N ASN A 27 -9.91 1.18 5.74
CA ASN A 27 -9.36 2.52 5.55
C ASN A 27 -9.86 3.11 4.22
N LEU A 28 -10.27 4.38 4.25
CA LEU A 28 -10.84 5.09 3.10
C LEU A 28 -9.74 5.75 2.25
N SER A 29 -8.91 4.92 1.60
CA SER A 29 -7.64 5.34 1.01
C SER A 29 -7.79 6.07 -0.34
N HIS A 30 -7.84 7.40 -0.29
CA HIS A 30 -7.33 8.34 -1.31
C HIS A 30 -7.62 9.79 -0.89
N ILE A 31 -6.83 10.74 -1.41
CA ILE A 31 -7.15 12.17 -1.39
C ILE A 31 -7.55 12.57 -2.81
N THR A 32 -8.85 12.65 -3.06
CA THR A 32 -9.39 13.24 -4.30
C THR A 32 -9.89 14.64 -3.98
N ASN A 33 -9.40 15.63 -4.71
CA ASN A 33 -9.89 17.00 -4.65
C ASN A 33 -10.98 17.19 -5.70
N LEU A 34 -12.25 17.10 -5.32
CA LEU A 34 -13.36 17.46 -6.19
C LEU A 34 -13.47 18.98 -6.25
N GLY A 35 -13.34 19.53 -7.44
CA GLY A 35 -13.63 20.95 -7.69
C GLY A 35 -15.13 21.25 -7.49
N ARG A 36 -15.47 22.53 -7.33
CA ARG A 36 -16.88 22.96 -7.31
C ARG A 36 -17.54 22.58 -8.63
N GLY A 37 -18.70 21.91 -8.58
CA GLY A 37 -19.39 21.41 -9.78
C GLY A 37 -18.74 20.20 -10.46
N ALA A 38 -17.78 19.53 -9.81
CA ALA A 38 -17.19 18.29 -10.33
C ALA A 38 -18.13 17.09 -10.24
N VAL A 39 -19.17 17.15 -9.41
CA VAL A 39 -20.28 16.19 -9.38
C VAL A 39 -21.46 16.82 -10.12
N LYS A 40 -22.00 16.12 -11.10
CA LYS A 40 -23.26 16.45 -11.78
C LYS A 40 -24.32 15.42 -11.44
N THR A 41 -25.54 15.91 -11.28
CA THR A 41 -26.72 15.12 -10.94
C THR A 41 -27.82 15.28 -11.98
N ASP A 42 -28.87 14.48 -11.88
CA ASP A 42 -30.12 14.64 -12.65
C ASP A 42 -31.16 15.54 -11.96
N GLY A 43 -30.85 16.08 -10.77
CA GLY A 43 -31.78 16.81 -9.91
C GLY A 43 -32.63 15.93 -9.00
N ASN A 44 -32.52 14.59 -9.08
CA ASN A 44 -33.16 13.63 -8.19
C ASN A 44 -32.12 12.84 -7.36
N GLY A 45 -30.90 13.35 -7.22
CA GLY A 45 -29.82 12.69 -6.47
C GLY A 45 -29.10 11.55 -7.20
N ASN A 46 -29.41 11.27 -8.47
CA ASN A 46 -28.63 10.33 -9.29
C ASN A 46 -27.39 11.04 -9.83
N VAL A 47 -26.20 10.42 -9.67
CA VAL A 47 -24.95 11.03 -10.16
C VAL A 47 -24.68 10.59 -11.60
N THR A 48 -24.75 11.56 -12.51
CA THR A 48 -24.57 11.38 -13.97
C THR A 48 -23.11 11.53 -14.39
N GLU A 49 -22.34 12.43 -13.76
CA GLU A 49 -20.91 12.59 -13.97
C GLU A 49 -20.19 12.91 -12.65
N MET A 50 -19.07 12.24 -12.37
CA MET A 50 -18.09 12.68 -11.37
C MET A 50 -16.69 12.09 -11.63
N PRO A 51 -15.61 12.69 -11.09
CA PRO A 51 -14.30 12.07 -11.01
C PRO A 51 -14.31 10.78 -10.18
N LEU A 52 -13.45 9.83 -10.57
CA LEU A 52 -13.28 8.54 -9.91
C LEU A 52 -12.92 8.71 -8.41
N LEU A 53 -13.67 8.02 -7.56
CA LEU A 53 -13.61 8.09 -6.09
C LEU A 53 -13.60 6.66 -5.49
N GLU A 54 -12.43 6.00 -5.49
CA GLU A 54 -12.26 4.58 -5.13
C GLU A 54 -12.33 4.27 -3.63
N GLY A 55 -13.39 3.61 -3.15
CA GLY A 55 -13.47 3.23 -1.74
C GLY A 55 -13.95 4.36 -0.82
N LYS A 56 -14.81 5.25 -1.34
CA LYS A 56 -15.68 6.14 -0.55
C LYS A 56 -17.16 5.81 -0.79
N PRO A 57 -17.63 4.57 -0.51
CA PRO A 57 -19.03 4.17 -0.72
C PRO A 57 -20.05 4.98 0.10
N CYS A 58 -19.58 5.79 1.05
CA CYS A 58 -20.39 6.73 1.83
C CYS A 58 -20.67 8.07 1.14
N PHE A 59 -20.02 8.37 0.01
CA PHE A 59 -20.07 9.69 -0.59
C PHE A 59 -21.49 10.04 -1.05
N GLY A 60 -22.01 11.18 -0.58
CA GLY A 60 -23.37 11.64 -0.88
C GLY A 60 -24.50 10.77 -0.31
N ARG A 61 -24.26 9.85 0.62
CA ARG A 61 -25.36 9.07 1.22
C ARG A 61 -25.98 9.85 2.40
N PRO A 62 -27.28 10.19 2.38
CA PRO A 62 -27.91 11.02 3.41
C PRO A 62 -27.69 10.50 4.83
N GLU A 63 -27.95 9.21 5.08
CA GLU A 63 -27.86 8.64 6.42
C GLU A 63 -26.43 8.65 6.97
N ARG A 64 -25.42 8.49 6.11
CA ARG A 64 -24.02 8.53 6.52
C ARG A 64 -23.51 9.95 6.69
N PHE A 65 -24.01 10.89 5.88
CA PHE A 65 -23.68 12.30 5.98
C PHE A 65 -24.27 12.90 7.26
N VAL A 66 -25.59 12.74 7.47
CA VAL A 66 -26.31 13.18 8.68
C VAL A 66 -25.70 12.54 9.92
N ARG A 67 -25.57 11.21 9.98
CA ARG A 67 -24.89 10.58 11.12
C ARG A 67 -23.46 11.08 11.26
N GLY A 68 -22.77 11.32 10.15
CA GLY A 68 -21.46 11.93 10.10
C GLY A 68 -21.35 13.39 10.54
N ILE A 69 -22.45 14.08 10.83
CA ILE A 69 -22.48 15.40 11.48
C ILE A 69 -22.73 15.22 12.98
N PHE A 70 -23.78 14.48 13.36
CA PHE A 70 -24.26 14.39 14.75
C PHE A 70 -23.49 13.37 15.62
N ASP A 71 -22.81 12.38 15.04
CA ASP A 71 -21.97 11.38 15.74
C ASP A 71 -20.59 11.94 16.17
N GLY A 72 -20.36 13.24 15.96
CA GLY A 72 -19.11 13.93 16.32
C GLY A 72 -18.82 13.88 17.81
N LYS A 73 -17.57 13.58 18.16
CA LYS A 73 -17.16 13.60 19.57
C LYS A 73 -15.77 14.15 19.85
N PRO A 74 -15.59 14.83 21.00
CA PRO A 74 -16.58 14.90 22.10
C PRO A 74 -17.20 16.30 22.35
N TRP A 75 -17.82 16.46 23.51
CA TRP A 75 -18.79 17.48 23.97
C TRP A 75 -18.44 17.93 25.41
N VAL A 76 -18.64 19.19 25.79
CA VAL A 76 -18.35 19.69 27.15
C VAL A 76 -19.51 19.33 28.09
N ASP A 77 -19.22 18.86 29.30
CA ASP A 77 -20.23 18.61 30.34
C ASP A 77 -20.57 19.86 31.15
N GLU A 78 -21.64 19.80 31.96
CA GLU A 78 -22.04 20.85 32.92
C GLU A 78 -20.92 21.14 33.97
N GLY A 79 -19.92 20.26 34.09
CA GLY A 79 -18.71 20.45 34.89
C GLY A 79 -17.56 21.18 34.17
N GLY A 80 -17.76 21.64 32.92
CA GLY A 80 -16.80 22.47 32.18
C GLY A 80 -15.65 21.73 31.49
N THR A 81 -15.68 20.40 31.37
CA THR A 81 -14.55 19.63 30.81
C THR A 81 -14.52 19.64 29.28
N TYR A 82 -13.54 20.31 28.67
CA TYR A 82 -13.52 20.62 27.23
C TYR A 82 -13.34 19.43 26.28
N ARG A 83 -14.14 19.44 25.21
CA ARG A 83 -14.22 18.45 24.14
C ARG A 83 -15.10 19.04 23.02
N ALA A 84 -14.90 18.92 21.70
CA ALA A 84 -13.80 18.39 20.88
C ALA A 84 -14.26 17.55 19.61
N GLY A 85 -15.46 17.80 19.07
CA GLY A 85 -16.29 16.98 18.14
C GLY A 85 -15.75 16.36 16.83
N GLY A 86 -14.66 15.59 16.81
CA GLY A 86 -14.14 14.93 15.61
C GLY A 86 -15.04 13.82 15.03
N THR A 87 -15.98 14.16 14.14
CA THR A 87 -16.82 13.17 13.42
C THR A 87 -16.00 12.33 12.43
N PRO A 88 -16.48 11.13 11.99
CA PRO A 88 -15.79 10.36 10.94
C PRO A 88 -15.85 11.02 9.55
N CYS A 89 -16.78 11.95 9.31
CA CYS A 89 -16.75 12.81 8.12
C CYS A 89 -15.75 13.98 8.30
N HIS A 90 -15.58 14.48 9.53
CA HIS A 90 -14.59 15.49 9.88
C HIS A 90 -13.15 14.96 9.96
N SER A 91 -12.94 13.66 10.05
CA SER A 91 -11.63 12.99 9.96
C SER A 91 -11.40 12.29 8.62
N CYS A 92 -12.29 12.48 7.64
CA CYS A 92 -12.16 11.83 6.34
C CYS A 92 -10.97 12.42 5.55
N GLU A 93 -10.04 11.57 5.12
CA GLU A 93 -8.80 11.97 4.40
C GLU A 93 -9.06 12.68 3.06
N THR A 94 -10.28 12.59 2.51
CA THR A 94 -10.73 13.35 1.32
C THR A 94 -11.03 14.82 1.59
N LYS A 95 -10.64 15.36 2.76
CA LYS A 95 -10.91 16.74 3.19
C LYS A 95 -10.09 17.80 2.45
N THR A 96 -10.31 17.92 1.14
CA THR A 96 -10.34 19.24 0.52
C THR A 96 -11.74 19.83 0.71
N LEU A 97 -11.83 21.16 0.79
CA LEU A 97 -13.11 21.84 1.03
C LEU A 97 -14.16 21.48 -0.05
N GLY A 98 -13.75 21.40 -1.31
CA GLY A 98 -14.63 21.06 -2.43
C GLY A 98 -15.24 19.65 -2.34
N THR A 99 -14.47 18.65 -1.91
CA THR A 99 -15.00 17.28 -1.73
C THR A 99 -15.98 17.16 -0.57
N PHE A 100 -15.80 17.94 0.50
CA PHE A 100 -16.79 17.99 1.59
C PHE A 100 -18.09 18.65 1.12
N LEU A 101 -18.01 19.79 0.43
CA LEU A 101 -19.18 20.48 -0.12
C LEU A 101 -19.93 19.61 -1.13
N ALA A 102 -19.25 19.03 -2.11
CA ALA A 102 -19.88 18.13 -3.08
C ALA A 102 -20.54 16.90 -2.43
N CYS A 103 -20.01 16.40 -1.31
CA CYS A 103 -20.66 15.34 -0.52
C CYS A 103 -21.90 15.84 0.23
N SER A 104 -21.86 17.08 0.73
CA SER A 104 -22.99 17.74 1.41
C SER A 104 -24.12 18.02 0.43
N ASP A 105 -23.83 18.72 -0.66
CA ASP A 105 -24.78 19.14 -1.69
C ASP A 105 -25.54 17.93 -2.26
N LEU A 106 -24.82 16.86 -2.63
CA LEU A 106 -25.42 15.60 -3.09
C LEU A 106 -26.26 14.88 -2.02
N SER A 107 -25.88 14.98 -0.74
CA SER A 107 -26.67 14.38 0.35
C SER A 107 -27.96 15.15 0.60
N ILE A 108 -27.95 16.48 0.43
CA ILE A 108 -29.10 17.37 0.54
C ILE A 108 -30.06 17.13 -0.62
N GLU A 109 -29.58 17.18 -1.87
CA GLU A 109 -30.39 16.92 -3.08
C GLU A 109 -31.11 15.55 -2.99
N ARG A 110 -30.44 14.53 -2.43
CA ARG A 110 -31.03 13.21 -2.19
C ARG A 110 -32.14 13.21 -1.13
N MET A 111 -32.03 14.01 -0.07
CA MET A 111 -33.13 14.15 0.91
C MET A 111 -34.33 14.89 0.28
N GLU A 112 -34.06 15.97 -0.44
CA GLU A 112 -35.05 16.80 -1.15
C GLU A 112 -35.73 16.04 -2.31
N SER A 113 -35.05 15.06 -2.93
CA SER A 113 -35.59 14.24 -4.04
C SER A 113 -36.80 13.38 -3.67
N SER A 114 -37.14 13.26 -2.38
CA SER A 114 -38.24 12.41 -1.92
C SER A 114 -39.08 13.08 -0.85
N ALA A 115 -40.37 13.27 -1.15
CA ALA A 115 -41.40 13.78 -0.25
C ALA A 115 -41.62 12.93 1.02
N ALA A 116 -40.97 11.78 1.17
CA ALA A 116 -40.98 10.96 2.38
C ALA A 116 -39.67 11.05 3.20
N ILE A 117 -38.54 11.38 2.57
CA ILE A 117 -37.23 11.39 3.25
C ILE A 117 -37.03 12.68 4.03
N GLU A 118 -37.27 13.84 3.41
CA GLU A 118 -37.12 15.14 4.06
C GLU A 118 -38.03 15.29 5.30
N PRO A 119 -39.34 14.96 5.28
CA PRO A 119 -40.16 15.04 6.50
C PRO A 119 -39.71 14.10 7.62
N ALA A 120 -39.23 12.90 7.29
CA ALA A 120 -38.70 11.96 8.29
C ALA A 120 -37.37 12.43 8.89
N PHE A 121 -36.55 13.15 8.11
CA PHE A 121 -35.35 13.82 8.60
C PHE A 121 -35.69 14.99 9.54
N VAL A 122 -36.68 15.82 9.16
CA VAL A 122 -37.17 16.94 9.99
C VAL A 122 -37.73 16.42 11.31
N GLU A 123 -38.60 15.41 11.32
CA GLU A 123 -39.15 14.82 12.56
C GLU A 123 -38.03 14.30 13.48
N TRP A 124 -36.98 13.69 12.92
CA TRP A 124 -35.82 13.24 13.69
C TRP A 124 -34.99 14.40 14.26
N ILE A 125 -34.77 15.47 13.48
CA ILE A 125 -34.07 16.67 13.96
C ILE A 125 -34.85 17.36 15.07
N GLU A 126 -36.15 17.61 14.89
CA GLU A 126 -37.01 18.28 15.87
C GLU A 126 -37.07 17.50 17.20
N ALA A 127 -37.11 16.17 17.13
CA ALA A 127 -37.05 15.31 18.32
C ALA A 127 -35.65 15.21 18.96
N THR A 128 -34.59 15.42 18.19
CA THR A 128 -33.22 15.43 18.69
C THR A 128 -32.88 16.74 19.39
N GLY A 129 -33.30 17.89 18.84
CA GLY A 129 -32.98 19.20 19.40
C GLY A 129 -31.47 19.37 19.62
N ASP A 130 -31.07 19.75 20.84
CA ASP A 130 -29.67 19.95 21.23
C ASP A 130 -28.93 18.64 21.61
N ASP A 131 -29.53 17.45 21.45
CA ASP A 131 -28.82 16.19 21.72
C ASP A 131 -27.66 15.99 20.73
N HIS A 132 -26.54 15.48 21.24
CA HIS A 132 -25.32 15.26 20.46
C HIS A 132 -24.70 13.88 20.70
N GLY A 133 -24.01 13.36 19.68
CA GLY A 133 -23.34 12.06 19.71
C GLY A 133 -24.34 10.89 19.71
N PRO A 134 -24.05 9.77 20.41
CA PRO A 134 -24.91 8.59 20.41
C PRO A 134 -26.36 8.81 20.87
N ARG A 135 -26.65 9.88 21.64
CA ARG A 135 -28.01 10.16 22.16
C ARG A 135 -29.03 10.41 21.05
N CYS A 136 -28.64 11.06 19.96
CA CYS A 136 -29.48 11.30 18.79
C CYS A 136 -30.00 10.00 18.13
N PHE A 137 -29.37 8.85 18.39
CA PHE A 137 -29.58 7.60 17.67
C PHE A 137 -30.10 6.45 18.56
N VAL A 138 -30.60 6.75 19.76
CA VAL A 138 -31.10 5.73 20.72
C VAL A 138 -32.44 6.15 21.33
N GLY A 139 -33.15 5.19 21.95
CA GLY A 139 -34.43 5.46 22.61
C GLY A 139 -35.48 6.00 21.64
N ALA A 140 -36.19 7.06 22.02
CA ALA A 140 -37.20 7.71 21.16
C ALA A 140 -36.59 8.33 19.90
N ASN A 141 -35.41 8.93 20.01
CA ASN A 141 -34.71 9.56 18.88
C ASN A 141 -34.18 8.49 17.92
N GLY A 142 -33.73 7.34 18.45
CA GLY A 142 -33.41 6.14 17.67
C GLY A 142 -34.58 5.61 16.84
N LYS A 143 -35.82 5.61 17.36
CA LYS A 143 -37.00 5.19 16.58
C LYS A 143 -37.28 6.11 15.38
N ARG A 144 -37.08 7.42 15.54
CA ARG A 144 -37.23 8.40 14.45
C ARG A 144 -36.08 8.32 13.45
N TRP A 145 -34.87 8.08 13.93
CA TRP A 145 -33.72 7.74 13.08
C TRP A 145 -34.04 6.50 12.22
N ASP A 146 -34.58 5.44 12.83
CA ASP A 146 -34.99 4.24 12.10
C ASP A 146 -36.12 4.48 11.08
N GLY A 147 -36.98 5.49 11.32
CA GLY A 147 -37.98 5.99 10.38
C GLY A 147 -37.36 6.74 9.19
N PHE A 148 -36.41 7.64 9.44
CA PHE A 148 -35.60 8.28 8.39
C PHE A 148 -34.85 7.25 7.53
N LEU A 149 -34.22 6.25 8.16
CA LEU A 149 -33.61 5.13 7.43
C LEU A 149 -34.64 4.36 6.61
N ALA A 150 -35.85 4.11 7.15
CA ALA A 150 -36.92 3.41 6.44
C ALA A 150 -37.44 4.20 5.21
N ALA A 151 -37.49 5.53 5.29
CA ALA A 151 -37.83 6.37 4.14
C ALA A 151 -36.79 6.28 3.01
N ILE A 152 -35.48 6.23 3.36
CA ILE A 152 -34.41 6.03 2.38
C ILE A 152 -34.46 4.61 1.77
N GLU A 153 -34.77 3.59 2.58
CA GLU A 153 -34.97 2.22 2.11
C GLU A 153 -36.17 2.12 1.14
N ALA A 154 -37.28 2.78 1.47
CA ALA A 154 -38.50 2.79 0.66
C ALA A 154 -38.34 3.50 -0.69
N HIS A 155 -37.43 4.48 -0.79
CA HIS A 155 -37.05 5.10 -2.07
C HIS A 155 -36.34 4.13 -3.02
N GLY A 156 -35.72 3.06 -2.51
CA GLY A 156 -34.96 2.09 -3.32
C GLY A 156 -33.52 2.53 -3.66
N GLY A 157 -33.09 3.71 -3.21
CA GLY A 157 -31.74 4.25 -3.42
C GLY A 157 -31.56 5.11 -4.67
N TRP A 158 -30.30 5.42 -5.00
CA TRP A 158 -29.92 6.28 -6.13
C TRP A 158 -28.81 5.62 -6.96
N THR A 159 -28.81 5.90 -8.26
CA THR A 159 -27.72 5.50 -9.16
C THR A 159 -26.52 6.43 -9.03
N ASN A 160 -25.33 5.88 -9.28
CA ASN A 160 -24.08 6.64 -9.24
C ASN A 160 -23.10 6.07 -10.26
N ILE A 161 -22.73 6.86 -11.28
CA ILE A 161 -21.76 6.44 -12.30
C ILE A 161 -20.41 6.01 -11.71
N ASN A 162 -20.01 6.57 -10.56
CA ASN A 162 -18.77 6.17 -9.89
C ASN A 162 -18.80 4.73 -9.34
N ASP A 163 -19.97 4.17 -9.03
CA ASP A 163 -20.07 2.78 -8.58
C ASP A 163 -19.65 1.82 -9.69
N ASP A 164 -19.92 2.14 -10.96
CA ASP A 164 -19.49 1.34 -12.11
C ASP A 164 -18.05 1.65 -12.53
N GLN A 165 -17.64 2.92 -12.51
CA GLN A 165 -16.24 3.28 -12.76
C GLN A 165 -15.28 2.60 -11.77
N THR A 166 -15.64 2.54 -10.48
CA THR A 166 -14.83 1.87 -9.45
C THR A 166 -14.79 0.35 -9.61
N LYS A 167 -15.87 -0.30 -10.06
CA LYS A 167 -15.86 -1.73 -10.43
C LYS A 167 -14.87 -2.00 -11.59
N VAL A 168 -14.93 -1.19 -12.65
CA VAL A 168 -14.03 -1.32 -13.81
C VAL A 168 -12.57 -1.09 -13.42
N ALA A 169 -12.30 -0.05 -12.62
CA ALA A 169 -10.95 0.25 -12.14
C ALA A 169 -10.40 -0.87 -11.23
N ALA A 170 -11.22 -1.45 -10.35
CA ALA A 170 -10.83 -2.59 -9.52
C ALA A 170 -10.45 -3.83 -10.34
N ILE A 171 -11.20 -4.14 -11.40
CA ILE A 171 -10.88 -5.24 -12.33
C ILE A 171 -9.54 -4.98 -13.03
N ALA A 172 -9.37 -3.78 -13.61
CA ALA A 172 -8.13 -3.40 -14.30
C ALA A 172 -6.90 -3.44 -13.37
N ASN A 173 -7.04 -3.01 -12.12
CA ASN A 173 -5.98 -3.07 -11.12
C ASN A 173 -5.63 -4.52 -10.71
N ALA A 174 -6.63 -5.40 -10.57
CA ALA A 174 -6.41 -6.82 -10.31
C ALA A 174 -5.68 -7.52 -11.47
N GLU A 175 -6.01 -7.19 -12.72
CA GLU A 175 -5.32 -7.72 -13.90
C GLU A 175 -3.88 -7.21 -14.01
N ARG A 176 -3.63 -5.92 -13.77
CA ARG A 176 -2.29 -5.34 -13.72
C ARG A 176 -1.41 -6.04 -12.68
N GLU A 177 -1.94 -6.27 -11.48
CA GLU A 177 -1.21 -6.99 -10.42
C GLU A 177 -0.95 -8.46 -10.79
N LYS A 178 -1.93 -9.15 -11.39
CA LYS A 178 -1.77 -10.53 -11.89
C LYS A 178 -0.70 -10.62 -12.98
N ASN A 179 -0.64 -9.64 -13.88
CA ASN A 179 0.37 -9.57 -14.94
C ASN A 179 1.77 -9.25 -14.37
N ARG A 180 1.88 -8.31 -13.43
CA ARG A 180 3.13 -8.01 -12.70
C ARG A 180 3.69 -9.24 -11.99
N ARG A 181 2.83 -10.03 -11.34
CA ARG A 181 3.23 -11.31 -10.71
C ARG A 181 3.74 -12.32 -11.75
N ARG A 182 2.99 -12.54 -12.84
CA ARG A 182 3.39 -13.44 -13.95
C ARG A 182 4.72 -13.04 -14.57
N GLU A 183 4.95 -11.76 -14.80
CA GLU A 183 6.21 -11.24 -15.33
C GLU A 183 7.37 -11.52 -14.36
N SER A 184 7.19 -11.23 -13.07
CA SER A 184 8.21 -11.50 -12.04
C SER A 184 8.56 -13.01 -11.94
N GLU A 185 7.57 -13.89 -12.08
CA GLU A 185 7.78 -15.33 -12.14
C GLU A 185 8.53 -15.75 -13.40
N ASN A 186 8.17 -15.20 -14.57
CA ASN A 186 8.82 -15.52 -15.85
C ASN A 186 10.29 -15.06 -15.84
N VAL A 187 10.59 -13.88 -15.31
CA VAL A 187 11.96 -13.40 -15.10
C VAL A 187 12.73 -14.35 -14.16
N ARG A 188 12.12 -14.79 -13.04
CA ARG A 188 12.75 -15.75 -12.11
C ARG A 188 13.01 -17.11 -12.78
N ARG A 189 12.04 -17.64 -13.53
CA ARG A 189 12.16 -18.90 -14.28
C ARG A 189 13.24 -18.82 -15.34
N LYS A 190 13.32 -17.71 -16.10
CA LYS A 190 14.38 -17.46 -17.08
C LYS A 190 15.76 -17.41 -16.42
N ARG A 191 15.94 -16.58 -15.38
CA ARG A 191 17.20 -16.54 -14.59
C ARG A 191 17.62 -17.93 -14.11
N THR A 192 16.69 -18.75 -13.62
CA THR A 192 16.97 -20.13 -13.16
C THR A 192 17.36 -21.07 -14.31
N ARG A 193 16.77 -20.92 -15.50
CA ARG A 193 17.16 -21.68 -16.70
C ARG A 193 18.54 -21.27 -17.20
N ASP A 194 18.81 -19.98 -17.28
CA ASP A 194 20.09 -19.43 -17.76
C ASP A 194 21.25 -19.87 -16.83
N LEU A 195 21.04 -19.81 -15.50
CA LEU A 195 21.99 -20.32 -14.49
C LEU A 195 22.25 -21.84 -14.58
N ARG A 196 21.25 -22.63 -15.02
CA ARG A 196 21.43 -24.07 -15.28
C ARG A 196 22.13 -24.34 -16.61
N ALA A 197 22.03 -23.45 -17.60
CA ALA A 197 22.72 -23.60 -18.88
C ALA A 197 24.25 -23.37 -18.76
N SER A 198 24.72 -22.67 -17.72
CA SER A 198 26.14 -22.35 -17.49
C SER A 198 26.92 -23.33 -16.59
N HIS A 199 26.30 -24.40 -16.10
CA HIS A 199 26.94 -25.34 -15.15
C HIS A 199 27.85 -26.37 -15.84
N GLY A 200 28.78 -26.96 -15.07
CA GLY A 200 29.61 -28.08 -15.52
C GLY A 200 30.91 -27.70 -16.23
N GLN A 201 31.31 -26.42 -16.18
CA GLN A 201 32.60 -25.99 -16.71
C GLN A 201 33.74 -26.32 -15.73
N THR A 202 34.81 -26.95 -16.24
CA THR A 202 36.01 -27.23 -15.45
C THR A 202 36.55 -25.96 -14.78
N ILE A 203 36.88 -26.08 -13.50
CA ILE A 203 37.65 -25.08 -12.75
C ILE A 203 39.13 -25.37 -13.02
N THR A 204 39.81 -24.44 -13.68
CA THR A 204 41.25 -24.50 -13.87
C THR A 204 41.98 -23.61 -12.85
N PRO A 205 43.28 -23.82 -12.58
CA PRO A 205 44.06 -22.93 -11.71
C PRO A 205 44.03 -21.46 -12.17
N GLU A 206 44.04 -21.23 -13.48
CA GLU A 206 44.00 -19.90 -14.10
C GLU A 206 42.66 -19.21 -13.84
N TYR A 207 41.55 -19.96 -13.89
CA TYR A 207 40.22 -19.46 -13.53
C TYR A 207 40.16 -19.04 -12.05
N LEU A 208 40.70 -19.86 -11.13
CA LEU A 208 40.76 -19.51 -9.71
C LEU A 208 41.61 -18.26 -9.48
N HIS A 209 42.76 -18.15 -10.15
CA HIS A 209 43.63 -16.99 -10.06
C HIS A 209 42.94 -15.71 -10.57
N ALA A 210 42.30 -15.76 -11.74
CA ALA A 210 41.54 -14.64 -12.29
C ALA A 210 40.36 -14.22 -11.39
N LEU A 211 39.68 -15.18 -10.77
CA LEU A 211 38.60 -14.94 -9.81
C LEU A 211 39.10 -14.25 -8.53
N ASP A 212 40.26 -14.64 -8.00
CA ASP A 212 40.88 -13.97 -6.85
C ASP A 212 41.39 -12.56 -7.17
N LEU A 213 41.92 -12.32 -8.37
CA LEU A 213 42.29 -10.98 -8.85
C LEU A 213 41.07 -10.05 -8.94
N GLU A 214 39.97 -10.50 -9.57
CA GLU A 214 38.73 -9.71 -9.66
C GLU A 214 38.09 -9.51 -8.27
N ARG A 215 38.13 -10.52 -7.37
CA ARG A 215 37.71 -10.36 -5.97
C ARG A 215 38.51 -9.25 -5.27
N GLY A 216 39.83 -9.24 -5.44
CA GLY A 216 40.71 -8.19 -4.91
C GLY A 216 40.47 -6.81 -5.54
N ARG A 217 40.09 -6.73 -6.81
CA ARG A 217 39.68 -5.49 -7.49
C ARG A 217 38.33 -4.98 -6.96
N ARG A 218 37.32 -5.85 -6.85
CA ARG A 218 35.97 -5.52 -6.35
C ARG A 218 36.00 -5.04 -4.90
N ALA A 219 36.78 -5.68 -4.03
CA ALA A 219 36.99 -5.23 -2.65
C ALA A 219 37.63 -3.82 -2.57
N ARG A 220 38.70 -3.58 -3.35
CA ARG A 220 39.34 -2.26 -3.46
C ARG A 220 38.39 -1.19 -4.01
N HIS A 221 37.56 -1.52 -5.00
CA HIS A 221 36.58 -0.61 -5.57
C HIS A 221 35.50 -0.20 -4.55
N LEU A 222 34.98 -1.12 -3.74
CA LEU A 222 34.05 -0.77 -2.65
C LEU A 222 34.72 0.15 -1.61
N LYS A 223 35.98 -0.12 -1.26
CA LYS A 223 36.76 0.72 -0.34
C LYS A 223 37.03 2.12 -0.90
N SER A 224 37.40 2.26 -2.19
CA SER A 224 37.60 3.57 -2.80
C SER A 224 36.31 4.37 -2.91
N LEU A 225 35.18 3.73 -3.23
CA LEU A 225 33.86 4.38 -3.28
C LEU A 225 33.40 4.95 -1.93
N LYS A 226 33.88 4.43 -0.80
CA LYS A 226 33.65 5.08 0.51
C LYS A 226 34.31 6.45 0.57
N ASN A 227 35.54 6.56 0.09
CA ASN A 227 36.43 7.71 0.33
C ASN A 227 36.29 8.87 -0.66
N VAL A 228 35.64 8.68 -1.81
CA VAL A 228 35.37 9.79 -2.76
C VAL A 228 34.55 10.88 -2.07
N GLN A 229 35.01 12.14 -2.12
CA GLN A 229 34.23 13.32 -1.76
C GLN A 229 33.61 13.92 -3.04
N GLY A 230 32.28 13.97 -3.13
CA GLY A 230 31.58 14.45 -4.31
C GLY A 230 30.12 14.00 -4.38
N ALA A 231 29.37 14.48 -5.37
CA ALA A 231 27.97 14.12 -5.61
C ALA A 231 27.86 12.66 -6.11
N LYS A 232 27.77 11.71 -5.17
CA LYS A 232 27.58 10.30 -5.47
C LYS A 232 26.14 10.01 -5.90
N PRO A 233 25.90 9.00 -6.76
CA PRO A 233 24.55 8.52 -7.03
C PRO A 233 23.86 8.13 -5.72
N GLN A 234 22.60 8.57 -5.54
CA GLN A 234 21.81 8.35 -4.32
C GLN A 234 21.75 6.87 -3.92
N ASP A 235 21.80 5.97 -4.91
CA ASP A 235 21.81 4.52 -4.77
C ASP A 235 23.05 3.93 -4.07
N THR A 236 24.11 4.73 -3.87
CA THR A 236 25.38 4.31 -3.22
C THR A 236 25.51 4.74 -1.77
N LEU A 237 24.59 5.55 -1.22
CA LEU A 237 24.69 6.12 0.13
C LEU A 237 24.87 5.06 1.24
N TRP A 238 24.30 3.87 1.06
CA TRP A 238 24.42 2.74 1.99
C TRP A 238 25.85 2.19 2.13
N LEU A 239 26.74 2.43 1.17
CA LEU A 239 28.15 2.01 1.24
C LEU A 239 28.95 2.84 2.28
N ARG A 240 28.54 4.10 2.53
CA ARG A 240 29.29 5.07 3.34
C ARG A 240 29.61 4.55 4.74
N ASN A 241 28.65 3.85 5.36
CA ASN A 241 28.72 3.42 6.75
C ASN A 241 29.15 1.95 6.90
N LEU A 242 29.58 1.27 5.82
CA LEU A 242 30.00 -0.13 5.92
C LEU A 242 31.43 -0.26 6.47
N PRO A 243 31.67 -1.16 7.44
CA PRO A 243 33.04 -1.52 7.85
C PRO A 243 33.82 -2.14 6.69
N ASP A 244 35.14 -1.95 6.68
CA ASP A 244 36.02 -2.52 5.65
C ASP A 244 35.95 -4.04 5.57
N ALA A 245 35.83 -4.71 6.73
CA ALA A 245 35.57 -6.15 6.81
C ALA A 245 34.27 -6.57 6.11
N THR A 246 33.24 -5.70 6.07
CA THR A 246 32.02 -5.97 5.30
C THR A 246 32.24 -5.78 3.80
N CYS A 247 33.08 -4.83 3.37
CA CYS A 247 33.45 -4.69 1.95
C CYS A 247 34.24 -5.92 1.44
N GLU A 248 35.17 -6.43 2.25
CA GLU A 248 35.88 -7.69 1.98
C GLU A 248 34.91 -8.88 1.90
N ARG A 249 34.00 -9.01 2.88
CA ARG A 249 33.01 -10.10 2.92
C ARG A 249 32.04 -10.07 1.73
N ILE A 250 31.60 -8.89 1.27
CA ILE A 250 30.76 -8.77 0.05
C ILE A 250 31.52 -9.25 -1.19
N ALA A 251 32.82 -8.97 -1.30
CA ALA A 251 33.65 -9.48 -2.40
C ALA A 251 33.94 -10.99 -2.29
N ASP A 252 34.07 -11.53 -1.07
CA ASP A 252 34.17 -12.98 -0.84
C ASP A 252 32.86 -13.72 -1.17
N VAL A 253 31.71 -13.16 -0.81
CA VAL A 253 30.38 -13.68 -1.16
C VAL A 253 30.18 -13.70 -2.66
N TRP A 254 30.65 -12.67 -3.38
CA TRP A 254 30.67 -12.67 -4.84
C TRP A 254 31.58 -13.78 -5.40
N ARG A 255 32.83 -13.90 -4.94
CA ARG A 255 33.75 -14.96 -5.36
C ARG A 255 33.14 -16.36 -5.21
N ALA A 256 32.54 -16.62 -4.05
CA ALA A 256 31.90 -17.90 -3.74
C ALA A 256 30.63 -18.15 -4.60
N LYS A 257 29.82 -17.10 -4.84
CA LYS A 257 28.68 -17.15 -5.77
C LYS A 257 29.13 -17.60 -7.17
N GLU A 258 30.12 -16.94 -7.77
CA GLU A 258 30.59 -17.28 -9.13
C GLU A 258 31.16 -18.71 -9.20
N LEU A 259 31.95 -19.12 -8.18
CA LEU A 259 32.54 -20.45 -8.13
C LEU A 259 31.47 -21.55 -8.05
N LEU A 260 30.47 -21.40 -7.16
CA LEU A 260 29.34 -22.32 -7.06
C LEU A 260 28.41 -22.30 -8.28
N GLN A 261 28.28 -21.16 -8.96
CA GLN A 261 27.53 -21.07 -10.21
C GLN A 261 28.21 -21.85 -11.34
N ARG A 262 29.54 -21.81 -11.43
CA ARG A 262 30.31 -22.61 -12.40
C ARG A 262 30.28 -24.11 -12.09
N GLU A 263 30.44 -24.50 -10.83
CA GLU A 263 30.38 -25.90 -10.39
C GLU A 263 28.97 -26.52 -10.52
N ARG A 264 27.95 -25.85 -9.94
CA ARG A 264 26.67 -26.48 -9.57
C ARG A 264 25.44 -25.77 -10.16
N GLY A 265 25.63 -24.65 -10.88
CA GLY A 265 24.56 -23.83 -11.46
C GLY A 265 23.64 -23.12 -10.45
N ILE A 266 23.67 -23.44 -9.16
CA ILE A 266 22.82 -22.83 -8.13
C ILE A 266 23.64 -22.51 -6.88
N SER A 267 23.77 -21.23 -6.58
CA SER A 267 24.42 -20.70 -5.37
C SER A 267 23.37 -20.33 -4.31
N THR A 268 23.21 -21.13 -3.26
CA THR A 268 22.36 -20.76 -2.09
C THR A 268 23.19 -20.05 -1.02
N GLY A 269 22.55 -19.24 -0.17
CA GLY A 269 23.25 -18.58 0.95
C GLY A 269 23.90 -19.55 1.94
N LYS A 270 23.32 -20.75 2.10
CA LYS A 270 23.93 -21.86 2.87
C LYS A 270 25.19 -22.39 2.18
N ALA A 271 25.10 -22.76 0.90
CA ALA A 271 26.24 -23.31 0.16
C ALA A 271 27.41 -22.31 0.06
N ILE A 272 27.13 -21.02 -0.11
CA ILE A 272 28.15 -19.96 -0.07
C ILE A 272 28.78 -19.87 1.32
N ALA A 273 28.00 -19.89 2.41
CA ALA A 273 28.56 -19.85 3.76
C ALA A 273 29.46 -21.05 4.07
N GLU A 274 29.04 -22.26 3.67
CA GLU A 274 29.83 -23.49 3.77
C GLU A 274 31.15 -23.39 2.97
N GLN A 275 31.09 -22.88 1.73
CA GLN A 275 32.27 -22.68 0.89
C GLN A 275 33.20 -21.60 1.45
N LEU A 276 32.68 -20.54 2.06
CA LEU A 276 33.50 -19.52 2.74
C LEU A 276 34.23 -20.10 3.96
N VAL A 277 33.57 -20.93 4.77
CA VAL A 277 34.23 -21.65 5.89
C VAL A 277 35.33 -22.58 5.36
N ALA A 278 35.04 -23.39 4.33
CA ALA A 278 36.02 -24.30 3.74
C ALA A 278 37.28 -23.59 3.18
N ASN A 279 37.14 -22.35 2.70
CA ASN A 279 38.25 -21.54 2.20
C ASN A 279 38.92 -20.67 3.29
N GLY A 280 38.66 -20.92 4.59
CA GLY A 280 39.21 -20.13 5.70
C GLY A 280 38.67 -18.70 5.83
N ARG A 281 37.64 -18.35 5.06
CA ARG A 281 37.02 -17.01 4.97
C ARG A 281 35.74 -16.92 5.80
N ALA A 282 35.75 -17.49 7.01
CA ALA A 282 34.61 -17.46 7.93
C ALA A 282 34.36 -16.08 8.56
N HIS A 283 35.27 -15.11 8.39
CA HIS A 283 35.18 -13.75 8.97
C HIS A 283 34.94 -13.75 10.50
N GLY A 284 35.48 -14.74 11.21
CA GLY A 284 35.31 -14.91 12.65
C GLY A 284 33.90 -15.29 13.12
N MET A 285 33.00 -15.66 12.20
CA MET A 285 31.60 -15.96 12.51
C MET A 285 31.29 -17.46 12.47
N ALA A 286 30.43 -17.90 13.38
CA ALA A 286 29.81 -19.23 13.32
C ALA A 286 28.92 -19.36 12.07
N LEU A 287 28.79 -20.57 11.53
CA LEU A 287 28.11 -20.85 10.26
C LEU A 287 26.66 -20.29 10.16
N PRO A 288 25.79 -20.37 11.19
CA PRO A 288 24.44 -19.78 11.11
C PRO A 288 24.46 -18.26 10.97
N THR A 289 25.34 -17.58 11.74
CA THR A 289 25.54 -16.13 11.67
C THR A 289 26.12 -15.71 10.32
N LEU A 290 27.09 -16.49 9.81
CA LEU A 290 27.66 -16.28 8.48
C LEU A 290 26.58 -16.44 7.40
N GLN A 291 25.75 -17.48 7.44
CA GLN A 291 24.66 -17.70 6.49
C GLN A 291 23.66 -16.53 6.44
N ALA A 292 23.31 -15.95 7.61
CA ALA A 292 22.48 -14.76 7.67
C ALA A 292 23.15 -13.55 6.98
N ARG A 293 24.43 -13.30 7.28
CA ARG A 293 25.21 -12.20 6.65
C ARG A 293 25.43 -12.40 5.15
N VAL A 294 25.74 -13.61 4.71
CA VAL A 294 25.82 -14.00 3.29
C VAL A 294 24.50 -13.71 2.57
N SER A 295 23.36 -13.93 3.23
CA SER A 295 22.04 -13.67 2.65
C SER A 295 21.72 -12.18 2.52
N GLU A 296 22.26 -11.32 3.40
CA GLU A 296 22.25 -9.86 3.22
C GLU A 296 23.21 -9.43 2.11
N ASP A 297 24.43 -9.97 2.11
CA ASP A 297 25.49 -9.59 1.17
C ASP A 297 25.17 -10.03 -0.26
N LEU A 298 24.49 -11.14 -0.48
CA LEU A 298 23.96 -11.53 -1.80
C LEU A 298 23.02 -10.47 -2.40
N LYS A 299 22.18 -9.82 -1.57
CA LYS A 299 21.33 -8.70 -2.02
C LYS A 299 22.17 -7.47 -2.37
N ARG A 300 23.25 -7.22 -1.61
CA ARG A 300 24.22 -6.15 -1.89
C ARG A 300 24.97 -6.42 -3.19
N VAL A 301 25.42 -7.66 -3.44
CA VAL A 301 26.04 -8.10 -4.71
C VAL A 301 25.10 -7.88 -5.88
N ALA A 302 23.84 -8.35 -5.81
CA ALA A 302 22.86 -8.15 -6.88
C ALA A 302 22.62 -6.65 -7.20
N LYS A 303 22.53 -5.80 -6.16
CA LYS A 303 22.41 -4.34 -6.34
C LYS A 303 23.65 -3.72 -7.01
N LEU A 304 24.84 -4.19 -6.67
CA LEU A 304 26.10 -3.72 -7.29
C LEU A 304 26.21 -4.17 -8.76
N GLU A 305 25.72 -5.36 -9.10
CA GLU A 305 25.74 -5.95 -10.44
C GLU A 305 24.61 -5.45 -11.37
N GLY A 306 23.65 -4.68 -10.85
CA GLY A 306 22.70 -3.93 -11.67
C GLY A 306 21.21 -4.14 -11.40
N ASP A 307 20.80 -4.97 -10.43
CA ASP A 307 19.40 -5.02 -10.00
C ASP A 307 19.04 -3.72 -9.24
N GLY A 308 18.68 -2.67 -10.01
CA GLY A 308 18.06 -1.43 -9.52
C GLY A 308 18.81 -0.10 -9.72
N ILE A 309 19.84 -0.02 -10.59
CA ILE A 309 20.57 1.24 -10.87
C ILE A 309 20.70 1.43 -12.39
N ARG A 310 20.60 2.68 -12.90
CA ARG A 310 20.74 3.02 -14.34
C ARG A 310 22.09 2.60 -14.97
N ALA A 311 23.12 2.37 -14.16
CA ALA A 311 24.38 1.76 -14.57
C ALA A 311 24.91 0.88 -13.42
N PRO A 312 25.37 -0.36 -13.67
CA PRO A 312 25.91 -1.24 -12.63
C PRO A 312 27.28 -0.75 -12.14
N LEU A 313 27.51 -0.84 -10.83
CA LEU A 313 28.79 -0.46 -10.20
C LEU A 313 29.85 -1.55 -10.37
N TRP A 314 29.40 -2.80 -10.47
CA TRP A 314 30.18 -3.96 -10.84
C TRP A 314 29.71 -4.43 -12.22
N GLY A 315 30.53 -4.17 -13.25
CA GLY A 315 30.27 -4.68 -14.60
C GLY A 315 30.24 -6.22 -14.65
N PRO A 316 29.67 -6.81 -15.70
CA PRO A 316 29.65 -8.26 -15.87
C PRO A 316 31.08 -8.79 -15.93
N TRP A 317 31.42 -9.71 -15.03
CA TRP A 317 32.68 -10.43 -15.12
C TRP A 317 32.58 -11.52 -16.19
N ARG A 318 33.62 -11.65 -17.01
CA ARG A 318 33.75 -12.70 -18.02
C ARG A 318 35.20 -13.18 -18.01
N PHE A 319 35.39 -14.46 -17.72
CA PHE A 319 36.67 -15.11 -17.93
C PHE A 319 36.86 -15.29 -19.44
N GLN A 320 37.87 -14.60 -20.00
CA GLN A 320 38.34 -14.81 -21.36
C GLN A 320 39.45 -15.86 -21.29
N THR A 321 39.28 -16.96 -22.02
CA THR A 321 40.28 -18.00 -22.28
C THR A 321 41.24 -17.57 -23.36
#